data_AF-A0A5B6YY34-F1
#
_entry.id   AF-A0A5B6YY34-F1
#
_cell.length_a   1.000
_cell.length_b   1.000
_cell.length_c   1.000
_cell.angle_alpha   90.00
_cell.angle_beta   90.00
_cell.angle_gamma   90.00
#
_symmetry.space_group_name_H-M   'P 1'
#
loop_
_entity.id
_entity.type
_entity.pdbx_description
1 polymer ?
#
loop_
_entity_poly.entity_id
_entity_poly.type
_entity_poly.pdbx_seq_one_letter_code
_entity_poly.pdbx_strand_id
1 'polypeptide(L)'
;MLAKSTHSSYRDRTQEFQNVAEKLKKSFSSASNAPSSSSGSWSKAEGPRSAVSIQSEFNKRASKIGLAIHQTSHKLSNLAKLAKRTSVFDDPTMEIQELTAAIKQDITALNSVVVDLQLLCNSQNESGNISSDTTTHSTTVVDNLKNRLMSATKEFKEVLTMRTENLKVHENR
;
A
#
# COMPACT_ATOMS: atom_id res chain seq x y z
N MET A 1 -16.35 18.03 47.15
CA MET A 1 -15.66 17.21 46.12
C MET A 1 -15.74 17.97 44.81
N LEU A 2 -14.62 18.46 44.27
CA LEU A 2 -14.59 19.10 42.94
C LEU A 2 -13.47 18.45 42.13
N ALA A 3 -13.86 17.74 41.07
CA ALA A 3 -12.95 17.02 40.19
C ALA A 3 -12.10 18.01 39.38
N LYS A 4 -10.77 17.82 39.41
CA LYS A 4 -9.84 18.49 38.49
C LYS A 4 -9.84 17.75 37.16
N SER A 5 -10.40 18.38 36.13
CA SER A 5 -10.22 17.96 34.73
C SER A 5 -8.82 18.32 34.27
N THR A 6 -8.02 17.31 33.93
CA THR A 6 -6.71 17.45 33.29
C THR A 6 -6.90 17.80 31.82
N HIS A 7 -6.74 19.08 31.46
CA HIS A 7 -6.66 19.47 30.05
C HIS A 7 -5.27 19.11 29.49
N SER A 8 -5.19 18.04 28.70
CA SER A 8 -4.11 17.87 27.73
C SER A 8 -4.27 18.97 26.68
N SER A 9 -3.45 20.01 26.77
CA SER A 9 -3.48 21.15 25.85
C SER A 9 -2.78 20.75 24.55
N TYR A 10 -3.54 20.18 23.62
CA TYR A 10 -3.10 20.06 22.23
C TYR A 10 -3.06 21.47 21.63
N ARG A 11 -1.90 22.13 21.71
CA ARG A 11 -1.69 23.45 21.12
C ARG A 11 -1.36 23.27 19.63
N ASP A 12 -2.22 23.77 18.76
CA ASP A 12 -1.98 23.80 17.32
C ASP A 12 -0.87 24.82 16.98
N ARG A 13 0.33 24.32 16.67
CA ARG A 13 1.52 25.12 16.36
C ARG A 13 1.71 25.33 14.85
N THR A 14 0.74 24.92 14.02
CA THR A 14 0.82 25.06 12.56
C THR A 14 1.03 26.52 12.15
N GLN A 15 0.37 27.45 12.84
CA GLN A 15 0.50 28.88 12.59
C GLN A 15 1.89 29.44 12.98
N GLU A 16 2.46 28.98 14.10
CA GLU A 16 3.83 29.35 14.49
C GLU A 16 4.84 28.91 13.43
N PHE A 17 4.70 27.68 12.93
CA PHE A 17 5.55 27.13 11.88
C PHE A 17 5.41 27.92 10.56
N GLN A 18 4.18 28.21 10.11
CA GLN A 18 3.94 29.01 8.91
C GLN A 18 4.58 30.40 9.00
N ASN A 19 4.46 31.07 10.16
CA ASN A 19 5.05 32.38 10.39
C ASN A 19 6.59 32.34 10.36
N VAL A 20 7.21 31.28 10.88
CA VAL A 20 8.68 31.09 10.83
C VAL A 20 9.14 30.81 9.39
N ALA A 21 8.41 29.97 8.65
CA ALA A 21 8.73 29.67 7.25
C ALA A 21 8.65 30.91 6.35
N GLU A 22 7.60 31.74 6.49
CA GLU A 22 7.47 32.99 5.75
C GLU A 22 8.56 34.01 6.10
N LYS A 23 8.94 34.11 7.38
CA LYS A 23 10.09 34.94 7.81
C LYS A 23 11.40 34.48 7.15
N LEU A 24 11.64 33.17 7.06
CA LEU A 24 12.82 32.63 6.40
C LEU A 24 12.82 32.92 4.89
N LYS A 25 11.67 32.72 4.21
CA LYS A 25 11.51 33.03 2.79
C LYS A 25 11.77 34.51 2.48
N LYS A 26 11.26 35.41 3.33
CA LYS A 26 11.47 36.85 3.21
C LYS A 26 12.92 37.26 3.51
N SER A 27 13.59 36.59 4.45
CA SER A 27 15.03 36.77 4.72
C SER A 27 15.88 36.43 3.49
N PHE A 28 15.62 35.30 2.84
CA PHE A 28 16.30 34.93 1.59
C PHE A 28 16.02 35.89 0.42
N SER A 29 14.82 36.47 0.36
CA SER A 29 14.44 37.46 -0.65
C SER A 29 15.05 38.84 -0.39
N SER A 30 15.46 39.13 0.85
CA SER A 30 15.99 40.44 1.26
C SER A 30 17.51 40.55 1.13
N ALA A 31 18.20 39.45 0.80
CA ALA A 31 19.63 39.47 0.47
C ALA A 31 19.92 39.95 -0.97
N SER A 32 18.88 40.18 -1.79
CA SER A 32 19.01 40.66 -3.17
C SER A 32 18.33 42.02 -3.37
N ASN A 33 18.76 43.04 -2.63
CA ASN A 33 18.52 44.44 -3.02
C ASN A 33 19.76 44.97 -3.76
N ALA A 34 19.93 44.52 -5.00
CA ALA A 34 20.69 45.22 -6.03
C ALA A 34 19.74 45.46 -7.21
N PRO A 35 19.67 46.68 -7.79
CA PRO A 35 18.80 46.93 -8.92
C PRO A 35 19.46 46.33 -10.16
N SER A 36 18.86 45.27 -10.71
CA SER A 36 19.25 44.75 -12.03
C SER A 36 18.00 44.37 -12.79
N SER A 37 17.67 45.24 -13.74
CA SER A 37 16.80 44.95 -14.86
C SER A 37 17.33 43.74 -15.65
N SER A 38 16.62 42.62 -15.60
CA SER A 38 16.64 41.65 -16.70
C SER A 38 15.43 40.74 -16.59
N SER A 39 14.47 40.98 -17.49
CA SER A 39 13.60 39.95 -18.05
C SER A 39 14.48 38.76 -18.44
N GLY A 40 14.34 37.63 -17.77
CA GLY A 40 15.18 36.47 -17.99
C GLY A 40 14.62 35.26 -17.30
N SER A 41 13.67 34.61 -17.99
CA SER A 41 13.33 33.19 -17.96
C SER A 41 13.72 32.44 -16.69
N TRP A 42 12.71 31.97 -15.96
CA TRP A 42 12.84 30.96 -14.92
C TRP A 42 13.53 29.73 -15.51
N SER A 43 14.86 29.67 -15.38
CA SER A 43 15.64 28.48 -15.63
C SER A 43 15.22 27.46 -14.59
N LYS A 44 14.25 26.64 -15.01
CA LYS A 44 13.76 25.45 -14.32
C LYS A 44 14.99 24.62 -13.97
N ALA A 45 15.42 24.67 -12.71
CA ALA A 45 16.50 23.85 -12.20
C ALA A 45 16.22 22.38 -12.57
N GLU A 46 17.06 21.84 -13.44
CA GLU A 46 17.08 20.43 -13.82
C GLU A 46 17.88 19.67 -12.76
N GLY A 47 17.19 19.24 -11.70
CA GLY A 47 17.66 18.28 -10.70
C GLY A 47 16.60 18.14 -9.59
N PRO A 48 16.35 16.97 -8.97
CA PRO A 48 16.56 15.58 -9.34
C PRO A 48 15.22 14.95 -9.77
N ARG A 49 14.77 15.19 -11.02
CA ARG A 49 13.49 14.61 -11.48
C ARG A 49 13.49 13.08 -11.50
N SER A 50 14.67 12.47 -11.64
CA SER A 50 14.84 11.02 -11.70
C SER A 50 14.41 10.35 -10.39
N ALA A 51 14.99 10.72 -9.24
CA ALA A 51 14.68 10.09 -7.94
C ALA A 51 13.21 10.25 -7.53
N VAL A 52 12.61 11.43 -7.77
CA VAL A 52 11.19 11.67 -7.48
C VAL A 52 10.28 10.85 -8.42
N SER A 53 10.64 10.73 -9.70
CA SER A 53 9.88 9.89 -10.64
C SER A 53 9.98 8.40 -10.31
N ILE A 54 11.14 7.95 -9.85
CA ILE A 54 11.41 6.57 -9.47
C ILE A 54 10.65 6.20 -8.19
N GLN A 55 10.65 7.07 -7.17
CA GLN A 55 9.81 6.90 -5.98
C GLN A 55 8.32 6.91 -6.32
N SER A 56 7.90 7.77 -7.25
CA SER A 56 6.52 7.82 -7.73
C SER A 56 6.10 6.51 -8.40
N GLU A 57 6.97 5.88 -9.20
CA GLU A 57 6.67 4.59 -9.85
C GLU A 57 6.64 3.42 -8.85
N PHE A 58 7.54 3.39 -7.87
CA PHE A 58 7.46 2.43 -6.76
C PHE A 58 6.12 2.54 -6.03
N ASN A 59 5.76 3.75 -5.59
CA ASN A 59 4.52 4.01 -4.87
C ASN A 59 3.27 3.62 -5.69
N LYS A 60 3.28 3.93 -6.99
CA LYS A 60 2.19 3.57 -7.91
C LYS A 60 2.04 2.06 -8.07
N ARG A 61 3.15 1.32 -8.18
CA ARG A 61 3.12 -0.15 -8.23
C ARG A 61 2.64 -0.73 -6.90
N ALA A 62 3.20 -0.26 -5.78
CA ALA A 62 2.78 -0.69 -4.44
C ALA A 62 1.29 -0.47 -4.18
N SER A 63 0.75 0.69 -4.59
CA SER A 63 -0.67 1.01 -4.47
C SER A 63 -1.56 0.04 -5.26
N LYS A 64 -1.20 -0.26 -6.51
CA LYS A 64 -1.92 -1.24 -7.35
C LYS A 64 -1.93 -2.63 -6.73
N ILE A 65 -0.79 -3.07 -6.19
CA ILE A 65 -0.68 -4.37 -5.50
C ILE A 65 -1.58 -4.38 -4.26
N GLY A 66 -1.53 -3.32 -3.45
CA GLY A 66 -2.36 -3.20 -2.25
C GLY A 66 -3.86 -3.27 -2.56
N LEU A 67 -4.30 -2.65 -3.66
CA LEU A 67 -5.68 -2.72 -4.15
C LEU A 67 -6.04 -4.14 -4.61
N ALA A 68 -5.18 -4.76 -5.42
CA ALA A 68 -5.42 -6.10 -5.93
C ALA A 68 -5.49 -7.14 -4.78
N ILE A 69 -4.61 -7.05 -3.77
CA ILE A 69 -4.71 -7.88 -2.55
C ILE A 69 -6.07 -7.70 -1.88
N HIS A 70 -6.55 -6.45 -1.73
CA HIS A 70 -7.84 -6.19 -1.12
C HIS A 70 -9.01 -6.81 -1.92
N GLN A 71 -8.96 -6.71 -3.25
CA GLN A 71 -9.95 -7.34 -4.12
C GLN A 71 -9.94 -8.87 -3.98
N THR A 72 -8.77 -9.49 -3.93
CA THR A 72 -8.64 -10.93 -3.69
C THR A 72 -9.18 -11.33 -2.32
N SER A 73 -8.87 -10.58 -1.26
CA SER A 73 -9.45 -10.79 0.08
C SER A 73 -10.98 -10.68 0.08
N HIS A 74 -11.56 -9.77 -0.71
CA HIS A 74 -13.01 -9.67 -0.84
C HIS A 74 -13.61 -10.92 -1.52
N LYS A 75 -13.00 -11.39 -2.62
CA LYS A 75 -13.40 -12.65 -3.26
C LYS A 75 -13.29 -13.84 -2.31
N LEU A 76 -12.23 -13.90 -1.49
CA LEU A 76 -12.04 -14.91 -0.46
C LEU A 76 -13.15 -14.93 0.58
N SER A 77 -13.57 -13.76 1.07
CA SER A 77 -14.69 -13.65 2.00
C SER A 77 -15.99 -14.21 1.40
N ASN A 78 -16.23 -13.95 0.11
CA ASN A 78 -17.40 -14.50 -0.59
C ASN A 78 -17.28 -16.02 -0.79
N LEU A 79 -16.11 -16.52 -1.20
CA LEU A 79 -15.84 -17.96 -1.29
C LEU A 79 -16.07 -18.65 0.06
N ALA A 80 -15.63 -18.04 1.16
CA ALA A 80 -15.83 -18.56 2.51
C ALA A 80 -17.31 -18.67 2.90
N LYS A 81 -18.14 -17.69 2.49
CA LYS A 81 -19.60 -17.75 2.70
C LYS A 81 -20.23 -18.89 1.90
N LEU A 82 -19.85 -19.05 0.63
CA LEU A 82 -20.35 -20.13 -0.23
C LEU A 82 -19.91 -21.50 0.27
N ALA A 83 -18.65 -21.63 0.71
CA ALA A 83 -18.11 -22.87 1.26
C ALA A 83 -18.85 -23.36 2.52
N LYS A 84 -19.43 -22.43 3.30
CA LYS A 84 -20.28 -22.73 4.46
C LYS A 84 -21.71 -23.11 4.06
N ARG A 85 -22.20 -22.60 2.93
CA ARG A 85 -23.55 -22.87 2.45
C ARG A 85 -23.58 -24.27 1.84
N THR A 86 -24.16 -25.21 2.58
CA THR A 86 -24.36 -26.59 2.14
C THR A 86 -25.85 -26.83 1.94
N SER A 87 -26.36 -26.44 0.77
CA SER A 87 -27.77 -26.63 0.40
C SER A 87 -27.86 -27.76 -0.64
N VAL A 88 -28.77 -28.71 -0.41
CA VAL A 88 -29.01 -29.86 -1.31
C VAL A 88 -29.81 -29.47 -2.57
N PHE A 89 -30.51 -28.33 -2.51
CA PHE A 89 -31.39 -27.86 -3.58
C PHE A 89 -30.75 -26.78 -4.46
N ASP A 90 -29.65 -26.19 -4.00
CA ASP A 90 -28.97 -25.07 -4.65
C ASP A 90 -27.48 -25.16 -4.30
N ASP A 91 -26.79 -26.09 -4.97
CA ASP A 91 -25.38 -26.39 -4.73
C ASP A 91 -24.48 -25.33 -5.39
N PRO A 92 -23.76 -24.50 -4.62
CA PRO A 92 -22.91 -23.44 -5.16
C PRO A 92 -21.61 -23.96 -5.80
N THR A 93 -21.51 -25.23 -6.18
CA THR A 93 -20.26 -25.86 -6.65
C THR A 93 -19.65 -25.15 -7.84
N MET A 94 -20.44 -24.73 -8.83
CA MET A 94 -19.91 -24.00 -10.00
C MET A 94 -19.32 -22.64 -9.61
N GLU A 95 -20.04 -21.86 -8.79
CA GLU A 95 -19.58 -20.55 -8.31
C GLU A 95 -18.31 -20.68 -7.42
N ILE A 96 -18.26 -21.73 -6.58
CA ILE A 96 -17.07 -22.06 -5.79
C ILE A 96 -15.89 -22.38 -6.70
N GLN A 97 -16.07 -23.18 -7.75
CA GLN A 97 -15.00 -23.53 -8.69
C GLN A 97 -14.49 -22.29 -9.44
N GLU A 98 -15.39 -21.45 -9.93
CA GLU A 98 -15.04 -20.20 -10.63
C GLU A 98 -14.27 -19.24 -9.71
N LEU A 99 -14.79 -18.97 -8.51
CA LEU A 99 -14.11 -18.10 -7.54
C LEU A 99 -12.77 -18.69 -7.10
N THR A 100 -12.68 -20.00 -6.94
CA THR A 100 -11.41 -20.68 -6.61
C THR A 100 -10.38 -20.49 -7.71
N ALA A 101 -10.75 -20.68 -8.97
CA ALA A 101 -9.86 -20.49 -10.10
C ALA A 101 -9.41 -19.02 -10.22
N ALA A 102 -10.36 -18.08 -10.09
CA ALA A 102 -10.09 -16.64 -10.13
C ALA A 102 -9.14 -16.21 -9.00
N ILE A 103 -9.38 -16.65 -7.76
CA ILE A 103 -8.52 -16.32 -6.61
C ILE A 103 -7.13 -16.93 -6.78
N LYS A 104 -7.03 -18.17 -7.28
CA LYS A 104 -5.73 -18.80 -7.57
C LYS A 104 -4.93 -17.98 -8.59
N GLN A 105 -5.59 -17.55 -9.67
CA GLN A 105 -4.96 -16.70 -10.67
C GLN A 105 -4.52 -15.34 -10.09
N ASP A 106 -5.38 -14.69 -9.31
CA ASP A 106 -5.07 -13.43 -8.64
C ASP A 106 -3.85 -13.57 -7.72
N ILE A 107 -3.78 -14.62 -6.88
CA ILE A 107 -2.65 -14.86 -5.97
C ILE A 107 -1.37 -15.10 -6.76
N THR A 108 -1.41 -15.88 -7.85
CA THR A 108 -0.23 -16.11 -8.71
C THR A 108 0.24 -14.80 -9.34
N ALA A 109 -0.67 -14.00 -9.88
CA ALA A 109 -0.35 -12.69 -10.46
C ALA A 109 0.23 -11.73 -9.41
N LEU A 110 -0.40 -11.66 -8.22
CA LEU A 110 0.04 -10.87 -7.08
C LEU A 110 1.44 -11.25 -6.61
N ASN A 111 1.73 -12.55 -6.52
CA ASN A 111 3.05 -13.02 -6.14
C ASN A 111 4.12 -12.57 -7.15
N SER A 112 3.84 -12.66 -8.45
CA SER A 112 4.75 -12.18 -9.50
C SER A 112 5.05 -10.69 -9.34
N VAL A 113 4.01 -9.85 -9.25
CA VAL A 113 4.21 -8.39 -9.18
C VAL A 113 4.85 -7.92 -7.86
N VAL A 114 4.66 -8.67 -6.76
CA VAL A 114 5.34 -8.41 -5.49
C VAL A 114 6.82 -8.73 -5.57
N VAL A 115 7.18 -9.85 -6.23
CA VAL A 115 8.59 -10.18 -6.50
C VAL A 115 9.23 -9.12 -7.41
N ASP A 116 8.53 -8.67 -8.46
CA ASP A 116 9.01 -7.60 -9.33
C ASP A 116 9.21 -6.28 -8.58
N LEU A 117 8.29 -5.94 -7.68
CA LEU A 117 8.41 -4.75 -6.82
C LEU A 117 9.62 -4.86 -5.88
N GLN A 118 9.91 -6.05 -5.36
CA GLN A 118 11.10 -6.30 -4.55
C GLN A 118 12.38 -6.12 -5.37
N LEU A 119 12.46 -6.69 -6.58
CA LEU A 119 13.61 -6.50 -7.46
C LEU A 119 13.86 -5.02 -7.77
N LEU A 120 12.80 -4.25 -8.00
CA LEU A 120 12.89 -2.79 -8.17
C LEU A 120 13.47 -2.12 -6.92
N CYS A 121 13.00 -2.48 -5.72
CA CYS A 121 13.52 -1.96 -4.45
C CYS A 121 15.01 -2.28 -4.27
N ASN A 122 15.43 -3.51 -4.56
CA ASN A 122 16.83 -3.93 -4.46
C ASN A 122 17.74 -3.18 -5.46
N SER A 123 17.29 -3.03 -6.72
CA SER A 123 18.06 -2.29 -7.74
C SER A 123 18.26 -0.82 -7.39
N GLN A 124 17.27 -0.22 -6.72
CA GLN A 124 17.33 1.15 -6.25
C GLN A 124 18.33 1.35 -5.12
N ASN A 125 18.43 0.39 -4.18
CA ASN A 125 19.42 0.43 -3.10
C ASN A 125 20.86 0.36 -3.61
N GLU A 126 21.13 -0.52 -4.58
CA GLU A 126 22.48 -0.70 -5.15
C GLU A 126 22.97 0.55 -5.90
N SER A 127 22.04 1.37 -6.41
CA SER A 127 22.38 2.57 -7.20
C SER A 127 22.97 3.73 -6.37
N GLY A 128 23.04 3.61 -5.03
CA GLY A 128 23.73 4.55 -4.13
C GLY A 128 23.16 5.98 -4.06
N ASN A 129 22.13 6.29 -4.83
CA ASN A 129 21.63 7.65 -5.06
C ASN A 129 20.38 7.99 -4.22
N ILE A 130 20.02 7.13 -3.25
CA ILE A 130 18.76 7.19 -2.49
C ILE A 130 19.07 7.24 -0.98
N SER A 131 18.30 8.03 -0.24
CA SER A 131 18.43 8.15 1.22
C SER A 131 18.10 6.83 1.93
N SER A 132 18.81 6.54 3.03
CA SER A 132 18.56 5.39 3.92
C SER A 132 17.10 5.27 4.34
N ASP A 133 16.44 6.41 4.56
CA ASP A 133 15.03 6.45 4.99
C ASP A 133 14.10 5.95 3.89
N THR A 134 14.40 6.28 2.64
CA THR A 134 13.60 5.86 1.47
C THR A 134 13.77 4.37 1.19
N THR A 135 15.00 3.87 1.33
CA THR A 135 15.32 2.44 1.30
C THR A 135 14.56 1.66 2.37
N THR A 136 14.59 2.13 3.62
CA THR A 136 13.92 1.48 4.75
C THR A 136 12.41 1.47 4.56
N HIS A 137 11.85 2.60 4.11
CA HIS A 137 10.44 2.71 3.79
C HIS A 137 10.02 1.72 2.70
N SER A 138 10.76 1.68 1.58
CA SER A 138 10.44 0.81 0.44
C SER A 138 10.49 -0.67 0.80
N THR A 139 11.50 -1.06 1.59
CA THR A 139 11.62 -2.43 2.14
C THR A 139 10.42 -2.78 3.02
N THR A 140 10.06 -1.88 3.94
CA THR A 140 8.92 -2.07 4.85
C THR A 140 7.60 -2.23 4.08
N VAL A 141 7.40 -1.45 3.02
CA VAL A 141 6.21 -1.54 2.17
C VAL A 141 6.15 -2.89 1.46
N VAL A 142 7.26 -3.36 0.89
CA VAL A 142 7.34 -4.67 0.24
C VAL A 142 7.03 -5.78 1.23
N ASP A 143 7.63 -5.75 2.42
CA ASP A 143 7.40 -6.75 3.47
C ASP A 143 5.94 -6.76 3.94
N ASN A 144 5.32 -5.58 4.09
CA ASN A 144 3.91 -5.49 4.43
C ASN A 144 3.02 -6.13 3.36
N LEU A 145 3.28 -5.84 2.08
CA LEU A 145 2.55 -6.43 0.95
C LEU A 145 2.73 -7.96 0.90
N LYS A 146 3.94 -8.46 1.12
CA LYS A 146 4.22 -9.91 1.22
C LYS A 146 3.44 -10.55 2.35
N ASN A 147 3.46 -9.96 3.54
CA ASN A 147 2.72 -10.48 4.69
C ASN A 147 1.21 -10.54 4.41
N ARG A 148 0.64 -9.49 3.81
CA ARG A 148 -0.78 -9.47 3.45
C ARG A 148 -1.14 -10.52 2.39
N LEU A 149 -0.28 -10.71 1.38
CA LEU A 149 -0.46 -11.76 0.37
C LEU A 149 -0.38 -13.17 0.99
N MET A 150 0.55 -13.37 1.92
CA MET A 150 0.69 -14.62 2.66
C MET A 150 -0.55 -14.90 3.53
N SER A 151 -1.10 -13.89 4.20
CA SER A 151 -2.36 -14.01 4.94
C SER A 151 -3.52 -14.41 4.03
N ALA A 152 -3.68 -13.75 2.87
CA ALA A 152 -4.72 -14.11 1.89
C ALA A 152 -4.54 -15.54 1.36
N THR A 153 -3.30 -15.96 1.11
CA THR A 153 -2.98 -17.33 0.67
C THR A 153 -3.31 -18.37 1.75
N LYS A 154 -3.07 -18.05 3.02
CA LYS A 154 -3.42 -18.91 4.15
C LYS A 154 -4.95 -19.06 4.26
N GLU A 155 -5.67 -17.95 4.25
CA GLU A 155 -7.14 -17.94 4.29
C GLU A 155 -7.74 -18.74 3.12
N PHE A 156 -7.18 -18.60 1.91
CA PHE A 156 -7.60 -19.39 0.76
C PHE A 156 -7.51 -20.89 1.00
N LYS A 157 -6.38 -21.36 1.54
CA LYS A 157 -6.18 -22.78 1.86
C LYS A 157 -7.19 -23.25 2.90
N GLU A 158 -7.41 -22.48 3.96
CA GLU A 158 -8.37 -22.81 5.02
C GLU A 158 -9.80 -22.96 4.48
N VAL A 159 -10.23 -22.05 3.59
CA VAL A 159 -11.56 -22.11 2.96
C VAL A 159 -11.72 -23.36 2.10
N LEU A 160 -10.70 -23.75 1.33
CA LEU A 160 -10.73 -24.97 0.51
C LEU A 160 -10.75 -26.24 1.36
N THR A 161 -9.99 -26.28 2.45
CA THR A 161 -10.03 -27.37 3.41
C THR A 161 -11.42 -27.51 4.03
N MET A 162 -12.02 -26.39 4.47
CA MET A 162 -13.37 -26.37 5.02
C MET A 162 -14.44 -26.87 4.02
N ARG A 163 -14.34 -26.50 2.73
CA ARG A 163 -15.26 -27.03 1.71
C ARG A 163 -15.11 -28.54 1.54
N THR A 164 -13.88 -29.05 1.51
CA THR A 164 -13.61 -30.48 1.40
C THR A 164 -14.20 -31.26 2.58
N GLU A 165 -14.03 -30.74 3.80
CA GLU A 165 -14.60 -31.34 5.01
C GLU A 165 -16.13 -31.33 4.98
N ASN A 166 -16.75 -30.20 4.63
CA ASN A 166 -18.21 -30.09 4.53
C ASN A 166 -18.80 -31.07 3.52
N LEU A 167 -18.16 -31.26 2.35
CA LEU A 167 -18.61 -32.22 1.35
C LEU A 167 -18.59 -33.67 1.88
N LYS A 168 -17.51 -34.06 2.56
CA LYS A 168 -17.38 -35.38 3.17
C LYS A 168 -18.45 -35.65 4.23
N VAL A 169 -18.76 -34.66 5.08
CA VAL A 169 -19.79 -34.80 6.12
C VAL A 169 -21.18 -35.04 5.52
N HIS A 170 -21.50 -34.39 4.38
CA HIS A 170 -22.79 -34.60 3.71
C HIS A 170 -22.86 -35.90 2.90
N GLU A 171 -21.73 -36.43 2.43
CA GLU A 171 -21.69 -37.76 1.76
C GLU A 171 -21.87 -38.92 2.76
N ASN A 172 -21.41 -38.73 4.01
CA ASN A 172 -21.49 -39.72 5.08
C ASN A 172 -22.84 -39.74 5.85
N ARG A 173 -23.81 -38.91 5.49
CA ARG A 173 -25.09 -38.74 6.22
C ARG A 173 -26.28 -39.19 5.38
#